data_AF-R1DII4-F1
#
_entry.id   AF-R1DII4-F1
#
_cell.length_a   1.000
_cell.length_b   1.000
_cell.length_c   1.000
_cell.angle_alpha   90.00
_cell.angle_beta   90.00
_cell.angle_gamma   90.00
#
_symmetry.space_group_name_H-M   'P 1'
#
loop_
_entity.id
_entity.type
_entity.pdbx_description
1 polymer ?
#
loop_
_entity_poly.entity_id
_entity_poly.type
_entity_poly.pdbx_seq_one_letter_code
_entity_poly.pdbx_strand_id
1 'polypeptide(L)'
;MEATKSQIHVDRELVGGPLVCCPGSVPKAHTYCCGPCGLGSYDAIIAEHWAREPSKWSREFDGRLERWDVEAKPPLELSMPQLGWLDSPWNPLFCLSVMYPRSLSCCAPIGCCLCCPGMHTVDVASPEAFVPVMLGVAEEHNLCPEELRGLLWMEFNIAPETLITLDDVEWRRNPNVEWDGLLGFKGNGNRTTDASCAGTCLTLFSTRDGGVMRFSTSPSGRWIAIPLGASFLYVPQPGDKFTYQGKEVELEPGDLIRVSYPKWEKTTELTQAVQSYAYVVRKLAARAPDGSAAYTKHYDRFREWSEGPWPHPPLCGFFLCHLSGEQRREDITRALNRYQVLMFPPAPRAGATMHR
;
A
#
# COMPACT_ATOMS: atom_id res chain seq x y z
N MET A 1 -41.83 -14.36 12.04
CA MET A 1 -40.70 -14.83 11.21
C MET A 1 -39.46 -14.14 11.73
N GLU A 2 -38.76 -14.78 12.64
CA GLU A 2 -37.57 -14.23 13.29
C GLU A 2 -36.39 -14.26 12.34
N ALA A 3 -35.78 -13.09 12.12
CA ALA A 3 -34.57 -12.94 11.34
C ALA A 3 -33.36 -13.39 12.17
N THR A 4 -32.71 -14.44 11.71
CA THR A 4 -31.49 -15.01 12.30
C THR A 4 -30.36 -13.97 12.18
N LYS A 5 -29.90 -13.43 13.32
CA LYS A 5 -28.72 -12.57 13.40
C LYS A 5 -27.47 -13.44 13.22
N SER A 6 -26.82 -13.37 12.07
CA SER A 6 -25.46 -13.91 11.91
C SER A 6 -24.46 -12.97 12.59
N GLN A 7 -24.05 -13.32 13.82
CA GLN A 7 -22.81 -12.80 14.39
C GLN A 7 -21.65 -13.41 13.58
N ILE A 8 -20.86 -12.58 12.92
CA ILE A 8 -19.56 -13.00 12.41
C ILE A 8 -18.67 -13.17 13.64
N HIS A 9 -18.53 -14.41 14.12
CA HIS A 9 -17.43 -14.78 14.99
C HIS A 9 -16.15 -14.67 14.17
N VAL A 10 -15.34 -13.65 14.47
CA VAL A 10 -13.94 -13.69 14.10
C VAL A 10 -13.32 -14.71 15.04
N ASP A 11 -13.19 -15.96 14.58
CA ASP A 11 -12.55 -17.01 15.34
C ASP A 11 -11.15 -16.54 15.72
N ARG A 12 -10.91 -16.48 17.04
CA ARG A 12 -9.56 -16.32 17.63
C ARG A 12 -8.61 -17.44 17.20
N GLU A 13 -9.10 -18.49 16.53
CA GLU A 13 -8.32 -19.60 15.99
C GLU A 13 -7.68 -19.32 14.61
N LEU A 14 -8.00 -18.20 13.95
CA LEU A 14 -7.20 -17.70 12.81
C LEU A 14 -5.83 -17.14 13.25
N VAL A 15 -5.60 -17.04 14.56
CA VAL A 15 -4.31 -16.72 15.16
C VAL A 15 -3.49 -17.99 15.17
N GLY A 16 -2.55 -18.07 14.23
CA GLY A 16 -1.71 -19.23 13.97
C GLY A 16 -1.21 -19.96 15.23
N GLY A 17 -1.07 -21.28 15.09
CA GLY A 17 -0.52 -22.17 16.09
C GLY A 17 0.83 -21.70 16.66
N PRO A 18 1.28 -22.30 17.77
CA PRO A 18 2.45 -21.85 18.50
C PRO A 18 3.67 -21.75 17.57
N LEU A 19 4.19 -20.53 17.43
CA LEU A 19 5.52 -20.28 16.87
C LEU A 19 6.53 -21.04 17.74
N VAL A 20 7.04 -22.15 17.21
CA VAL A 20 8.15 -22.88 17.81
C VAL A 20 9.39 -22.01 17.64
N CYS A 21 9.69 -21.17 18.63
CA CYS A 21 11.04 -20.65 18.83
C CYS A 21 11.98 -21.86 18.87
N CYS A 22 13.05 -21.83 18.07
CA CYS A 22 14.03 -22.92 17.98
C CYS A 22 14.36 -23.50 19.37
N PRO A 23 14.20 -24.81 19.60
CA PRO A 23 14.54 -25.40 20.89
C PRO A 23 16.07 -25.49 20.97
N GLY A 24 16.71 -24.63 21.77
CA GLY A 24 18.13 -24.85 22.06
C GLY A 24 18.96 -23.71 22.66
N SER A 25 18.52 -22.45 22.63
CA SER A 25 19.34 -21.35 23.17
C SER A 25 18.68 -20.69 24.38
N VAL A 26 19.23 -20.99 25.55
CA VAL A 26 18.94 -20.33 26.83
C VAL A 26 19.11 -18.80 26.69
N PRO A 27 18.12 -17.97 27.05
CA PRO A 27 18.24 -16.53 26.90
C PRO A 27 19.07 -15.95 28.05
N LYS A 28 20.34 -15.62 27.80
CA LYS A 28 21.06 -14.60 28.56
C LYS A 28 20.93 -13.27 27.84
N ALA A 29 20.08 -12.41 28.41
CA ALA A 29 20.12 -10.96 28.42
C ALA A 29 20.68 -10.24 27.17
N HIS A 30 19.80 -9.92 26.23
CA HIS A 30 19.85 -8.64 25.51
C HIS A 30 18.42 -8.09 25.37
N THR A 31 17.98 -7.41 26.42
CA THR A 31 16.69 -6.73 26.51
C THR A 31 16.78 -5.35 25.85
N TYR A 32 16.98 -5.31 24.53
CA TYR A 32 16.86 -4.09 23.74
C TYR A 32 16.39 -4.47 22.34
N CYS A 33 15.11 -4.29 22.01
CA CYS A 33 14.70 -4.07 20.61
C CYS A 33 13.27 -3.56 20.44
N CYS A 34 12.34 -3.75 21.39
CA CYS A 34 10.96 -3.32 21.21
C CYS A 34 10.49 -2.50 22.42
N GLY A 35 10.53 -1.16 22.32
CA GLY A 35 9.66 -0.32 23.14
C GLY A 35 8.18 -0.60 22.83
N PRO A 36 7.23 -0.13 23.64
CA PRO A 36 5.80 -0.31 23.34
C PRO A 36 5.52 0.23 21.93
N CYS A 37 5.14 -0.64 21.01
CA CYS A 37 4.68 -0.27 19.68
C CYS A 37 3.36 0.48 19.90
N GLY A 38 3.43 1.80 19.98
CA GLY A 38 2.29 2.67 20.26
C GLY A 38 1.36 2.68 19.05
N LEU A 39 0.50 1.67 18.93
CA LEU A 39 -0.72 1.79 18.14
C LEU A 39 -1.64 2.78 18.86
N GLY A 40 -1.36 4.08 18.73
CA GLY A 40 -2.38 5.08 19.01
C GLY A 40 -3.62 4.77 18.18
N SER A 41 -4.83 5.03 18.68
CA SER A 41 -6.03 4.82 17.86
C SER A 41 -5.96 5.79 16.69
N TYR A 42 -5.70 5.29 15.47
CA TYR A 42 -5.65 6.11 14.26
C TYR A 42 -6.91 6.97 14.13
N ASP A 43 -8.07 6.47 14.57
CA ASP A 43 -9.33 7.21 14.66
C ASP A 43 -9.21 8.54 15.42
N ALA A 44 -8.47 8.57 16.53
CA ALA A 44 -8.27 9.81 17.29
C ALA A 44 -7.37 10.80 16.53
N ILE A 45 -6.35 10.29 15.84
CA ILE A 45 -5.46 11.11 15.02
C ILE A 45 -6.20 11.65 13.79
N ILE A 46 -7.02 10.81 13.14
CA ILE A 46 -7.88 11.20 12.02
C ILE A 46 -8.95 12.21 12.47
N ALA A 47 -9.62 11.97 13.60
CA ALA A 47 -10.57 12.91 14.17
C ALA A 47 -9.90 14.26 14.51
N GLU A 48 -8.67 14.23 15.03
CA GLU A 48 -7.88 15.43 15.24
C GLU A 48 -7.53 16.13 13.92
N HIS A 49 -7.18 15.39 12.86
CA HIS A 49 -6.95 15.97 11.53
C HIS A 49 -8.20 16.67 10.97
N TRP A 50 -9.39 16.11 11.19
CA TRP A 50 -10.65 16.75 10.81
C TRP A 50 -11.01 17.95 11.67
N ALA A 51 -10.67 17.93 12.96
CA ALA A 51 -10.96 19.02 13.89
C ALA A 51 -10.00 20.21 13.74
N ARG A 52 -8.80 19.97 13.22
CA ARG A 52 -7.79 21.01 12.99
C ARG A 52 -8.17 21.86 11.79
N GLU A 53 -7.97 23.18 11.93
CA GLU A 53 -7.97 24.04 10.76
C GLU A 53 -6.88 23.57 9.78
N PRO A 54 -7.20 23.45 8.49
CA PRO A 54 -6.22 23.13 7.48
C PRO A 54 -5.07 24.14 7.52
N SER A 55 -3.83 23.63 7.55
CA SER A 55 -2.66 24.48 7.47
C SER A 55 -2.71 25.33 6.19
N LYS A 56 -2.06 26.52 6.21
CA LYS A 56 -1.94 27.36 5.02
C LYS A 56 -1.40 26.57 3.82
N TRP A 57 -0.40 25.71 4.07
CA TRP A 57 0.19 24.85 3.05
C TRP A 57 -0.81 23.85 2.47
N SER A 58 -1.63 23.21 3.32
CA SER A 58 -2.69 22.28 2.90
C SER A 58 -3.71 22.96 1.97
N ARG A 59 -4.14 24.18 2.32
CA ARG A 59 -5.04 24.98 1.48
C ARG A 59 -4.42 25.40 0.16
N GLU A 60 -3.17 25.87 0.20
CA GLU A 60 -2.46 26.25 -1.03
C GLU A 60 -2.23 25.05 -1.94
N PHE A 61 -1.91 23.89 -1.38
CA PHE A 61 -1.69 22.68 -2.15
C PHE A 61 -3.00 22.21 -2.80
N ASP A 62 -4.10 22.12 -2.04
CA ASP A 62 -5.41 21.75 -2.57
C ASP A 62 -5.89 22.73 -3.64
N GLY A 63 -5.77 24.04 -3.39
CA GLY A 63 -6.14 25.07 -4.36
C GLY A 63 -5.32 25.01 -5.65
N ARG A 64 -4.10 24.47 -5.61
CA ARG A 64 -3.29 24.24 -6.83
C ARG A 64 -3.72 22.99 -7.61
N LEU A 65 -4.56 22.10 -7.07
CA LEU A 65 -5.02 20.91 -7.79
C LEU A 65 -5.90 21.24 -8.99
N GLU A 66 -6.70 22.31 -8.93
CA GLU A 66 -7.47 22.77 -10.09
C GLU A 66 -6.55 23.16 -11.25
N ARG A 67 -5.52 23.97 -10.96
CA ARG A 67 -4.50 24.32 -11.94
C ARG A 67 -3.78 23.08 -12.48
N TRP A 68 -3.44 22.13 -11.60
CA TRP A 68 -2.80 20.89 -12.01
C TRP A 68 -3.68 20.05 -12.93
N ASP A 69 -4.97 19.95 -12.64
CA ASP A 69 -5.92 19.19 -13.44
C ASP A 69 -6.00 19.66 -14.90
N VAL A 70 -5.80 20.96 -15.11
CA VAL A 70 -5.80 21.58 -16.43
C VAL A 70 -4.44 21.47 -17.11
N GLU A 71 -3.35 21.72 -16.38
CA GLU A 71 -2.01 21.85 -16.97
C GLU A 71 -1.26 20.51 -17.08
N ALA A 72 -1.56 19.55 -16.21
CA ALA A 72 -0.83 18.30 -16.13
C ALA A 72 -1.23 17.38 -17.27
N LYS A 73 -0.22 16.82 -17.94
CA LYS A 73 -0.43 15.75 -18.92
C LYS A 73 -0.28 14.40 -18.22
N PRO A 74 -1.09 13.39 -18.59
CA PRO A 74 -0.84 12.03 -18.12
C PRO A 74 0.56 11.58 -18.57
N PRO A 75 1.27 10.79 -17.75
CA PRO A 75 2.56 10.25 -18.14
C PRO A 75 2.37 9.11 -19.15
N LEU A 76 2.18 9.46 -20.42
CA LEU A 76 1.97 8.48 -21.49
C LEU A 76 3.15 7.50 -21.61
N GLU A 77 4.35 7.87 -21.15
CA GLU A 77 5.44 6.93 -20.88
C GLU A 77 5.60 6.76 -19.37
N LEU A 78 5.44 5.52 -18.90
CA LEU A 78 5.82 5.12 -17.55
C LEU A 78 7.34 4.98 -17.46
N SER A 79 8.04 6.11 -17.58
CA SER A 79 9.44 6.18 -17.21
C SER A 79 9.50 5.76 -15.74
N MET A 80 10.04 4.59 -15.44
CA MET A 80 10.21 4.14 -14.07
C MET A 80 11.65 4.48 -13.65
N PRO A 81 12.05 5.77 -13.52
CA PRO A 81 13.44 6.14 -13.29
C PRO A 81 13.95 5.61 -11.95
N GLN A 82 13.05 5.27 -11.03
CA GLN A 82 13.40 4.59 -9.79
C GLN A 82 14.07 3.23 -10.03
N LEU A 83 13.83 2.58 -11.19
CA LEU A 83 14.56 1.38 -11.60
C LEU A 83 16.01 1.66 -11.99
N GLY A 84 16.37 2.90 -12.32
CA GLY A 84 17.77 3.29 -12.55
C GLY A 84 18.62 3.16 -11.28
N TRP A 85 18.00 3.18 -10.10
CA TRP A 85 18.70 2.91 -8.83
C TRP A 85 19.22 1.47 -8.72
N LEU A 86 18.71 0.57 -9.56
CA LEU A 86 19.11 -0.85 -9.62
C LEU A 86 20.39 -1.08 -10.41
N ASP A 87 20.89 -0.07 -11.15
CA ASP A 87 22.17 -0.18 -11.83
C ASP A 87 23.36 -0.18 -10.85
N SER A 88 23.14 0.29 -9.61
CA SER A 88 24.13 0.19 -8.54
C SER A 88 24.01 -1.14 -7.76
N PRO A 89 25.04 -2.01 -7.75
CA PRO A 89 25.02 -3.25 -6.97
C PRO A 89 25.09 -3.04 -5.45
N TRP A 90 25.34 -1.81 -4.99
CA TRP A 90 25.58 -1.47 -3.58
C TRP A 90 24.49 -0.60 -2.96
N ASN A 91 23.32 -0.47 -3.58
CA ASN A 91 22.25 0.30 -2.99
C ASN A 91 21.69 -0.43 -1.74
N PRO A 92 21.93 0.08 -0.52
CA PRO A 92 21.68 -0.64 0.72
C PRO A 92 20.18 -0.87 0.98
N LEU A 93 19.30 -0.02 0.42
CA LEU A 93 17.85 -0.24 0.49
C LEU A 93 17.45 -1.55 -0.20
N PHE A 94 18.15 -1.94 -1.28
CA PHE A 94 17.85 -3.16 -2.01
C PHE A 94 18.47 -4.40 -1.37
N CYS A 95 19.69 -4.33 -0.85
CA CYS A 95 20.25 -5.46 -0.09
C CYS A 95 19.37 -5.84 1.12
N LEU A 96 18.65 -4.88 1.71
CA LEU A 96 17.76 -5.09 2.85
C LEU A 96 16.32 -5.48 2.47
N SER A 97 15.87 -5.14 1.25
CA SER A 97 14.53 -5.48 0.73
C SER A 97 14.47 -6.89 0.13
N VAL A 98 15.62 -7.55 -0.05
CA VAL A 98 15.74 -8.85 -0.75
C VAL A 98 15.70 -10.05 0.22
N MET A 99 15.19 -9.88 1.43
CA MET A 99 14.92 -11.06 2.26
C MET A 99 13.68 -11.78 1.75
N TYR A 100 13.94 -12.74 0.85
CA TYR A 100 13.02 -13.72 0.31
C TYR A 100 12.25 -14.43 1.43
N PRO A 101 10.92 -14.32 1.43
CA PRO A 101 10.11 -15.26 2.16
C PRO A 101 9.14 -15.86 1.14
N ARG A 102 9.65 -16.77 0.31
CA ARG A 102 8.83 -17.91 -0.14
C ARG A 102 8.83 -19.06 0.86
N SER A 103 9.73 -18.97 1.82
CA SER A 103 9.73 -19.76 3.06
C SER A 103 10.00 -18.80 4.21
N LEU A 104 9.23 -18.91 5.30
CA LEU A 104 9.58 -18.32 6.59
C LEU A 104 10.91 -18.93 7.05
N SER A 105 12.03 -18.35 6.64
CA SER A 105 13.34 -18.83 7.07
C SER A 105 13.54 -18.49 8.55
N CYS A 106 14.12 -19.41 9.32
CA CYS A 106 14.61 -19.16 10.68
C CYS A 106 15.56 -17.94 10.78
N CYS A 107 16.19 -17.57 9.66
CA CYS A 107 17.09 -16.42 9.58
C CYS A 107 16.39 -15.13 9.12
N ALA A 108 15.07 -15.17 8.83
CA ALA A 108 14.33 -13.96 8.54
C ALA A 108 14.19 -13.15 9.85
N PRO A 109 14.66 -11.90 9.91
CA PRO A 109 14.61 -11.07 11.11
C PRO A 109 13.18 -10.73 11.58
N ILE A 110 12.18 -11.19 10.83
CA ILE A 110 10.74 -11.13 11.09
C ILE A 110 10.41 -11.60 12.52
N GLY A 111 11.05 -12.67 13.02
CA GLY A 111 10.67 -13.30 14.28
C GLY A 111 10.76 -12.40 15.52
N CYS A 112 11.69 -11.44 15.53
CA CYS A 112 11.82 -10.48 16.65
C CYS A 112 10.81 -9.33 16.54
N CYS A 113 10.42 -8.95 15.31
CA CYS A 113 9.59 -7.78 15.04
C CYS A 113 8.08 -8.07 15.04
N LEU A 114 7.66 -9.32 14.84
CA LEU A 114 6.24 -9.75 14.94
C LEU A 114 5.68 -9.67 16.37
N CYS A 115 6.49 -9.35 17.38
CA CYS A 115 6.02 -9.09 18.73
C CYS A 115 5.20 -7.79 18.85
N CYS A 116 5.18 -6.93 17.83
CA CYS A 116 4.29 -5.76 17.82
C CYS A 116 2.82 -6.19 17.62
N PRO A 117 1.89 -5.79 18.51
CA PRO A 117 0.47 -6.04 18.32
C PRO A 117 -0.02 -5.49 16.96
N GLY A 118 -0.92 -6.21 16.27
CA GLY A 118 -1.55 -5.76 15.02
C GLY A 118 -0.75 -6.01 13.73
N MET A 119 0.48 -6.55 13.82
CA MET A 119 1.24 -7.01 12.66
C MET A 119 1.08 -8.53 12.50
N HIS A 120 0.73 -8.95 11.29
CA HIS A 120 0.51 -10.36 10.96
C HIS A 120 1.27 -10.71 9.70
N THR A 121 1.85 -11.91 9.65
CA THR A 121 2.34 -12.43 8.37
C THR A 121 1.19 -13.12 7.65
N VAL A 122 0.99 -12.78 6.39
CA VAL A 122 0.00 -13.41 5.52
C VAL A 122 0.67 -14.05 4.32
N ASP A 123 0.07 -15.15 3.85
CA ASP A 123 0.41 -15.76 2.58
C ASP A 123 -0.46 -15.15 1.48
N VAL A 124 0.13 -14.36 0.59
CA VAL A 124 -0.65 -13.69 -0.47
C VAL A 124 -1.08 -14.63 -1.60
N ALA A 125 -0.56 -15.86 -1.62
CA ALA A 125 -1.09 -16.93 -2.46
C ALA A 125 -2.41 -17.52 -1.89
N SER A 126 -2.74 -17.27 -0.62
CA SER A 126 -3.94 -17.77 0.07
C SER A 126 -4.81 -16.59 0.55
N PRO A 127 -5.51 -15.89 -0.37
CA PRO A 127 -6.14 -14.60 -0.12
C PRO A 127 -7.34 -14.66 0.80
N GLU A 128 -7.99 -15.83 0.93
CA GLU A 128 -9.22 -16.03 1.69
C GLU A 128 -9.05 -15.66 3.17
N ALA A 129 -7.82 -15.80 3.69
CA ALA A 129 -7.50 -15.52 5.07
C ALA A 129 -7.45 -14.01 5.41
N PHE A 130 -7.22 -13.13 4.43
CA PHE A 130 -6.96 -11.72 4.72
C PHE A 130 -7.71 -10.72 3.83
N VAL A 131 -8.05 -11.07 2.59
CA VAL A 131 -8.75 -10.17 1.67
C VAL A 131 -10.12 -9.73 2.21
N PRO A 132 -10.98 -10.64 2.74
CA PRO A 132 -12.25 -10.23 3.34
C PRO A 132 -12.07 -9.28 4.53
N VAL A 133 -10.98 -9.42 5.28
CA VAL A 133 -10.67 -8.55 6.42
C VAL A 133 -10.23 -7.17 5.95
N MET A 134 -9.35 -7.09 4.93
CA MET A 134 -8.93 -5.81 4.35
C MET A 134 -10.12 -5.06 3.72
N LEU A 135 -11.00 -5.78 3.01
CA LEU A 135 -12.23 -5.23 2.43
C LEU A 135 -13.38 -5.08 3.46
N GLY A 136 -13.11 -5.35 4.73
CA GLY A 136 -14.07 -5.46 5.83
C GLY A 136 -14.69 -4.14 6.30
N VAL A 137 -14.09 -3.00 5.95
CA VAL A 137 -14.13 -1.77 6.76
C VAL A 137 -14.97 -0.64 6.13
N ALA A 138 -15.71 -0.87 5.05
CA ALA A 138 -16.49 0.18 4.41
C ALA A 138 -17.64 0.67 5.32
N GLU A 139 -17.56 1.93 5.77
CA GLU A 139 -18.62 2.60 6.53
C GLU A 139 -19.74 3.12 5.60
N GLU A 140 -20.99 3.11 6.08
CA GLU A 140 -22.19 3.53 5.32
C GLU A 140 -22.18 5.00 4.87
N HIS A 141 -21.27 5.83 5.42
CA HIS A 141 -21.15 7.26 5.10
C HIS A 141 -19.85 7.62 4.37
N ASN A 142 -19.03 6.62 4.01
CA ASN A 142 -17.76 6.84 3.37
C ASN A 142 -17.93 7.17 1.87
N LEU A 143 -17.54 8.38 1.46
CA LEU A 143 -17.60 8.86 0.06
C LEU A 143 -16.45 8.32 -0.81
N CYS A 144 -15.92 7.14 -0.52
CA CYS A 144 -14.83 6.54 -1.29
C CYS A 144 -15.23 6.42 -2.79
N PRO A 145 -14.45 7.01 -3.72
CA PRO A 145 -14.69 6.89 -5.15
C PRO A 145 -14.68 5.43 -5.60
N GLU A 146 -15.58 5.07 -6.51
CA GLU A 146 -15.77 3.68 -6.95
C GLU A 146 -14.50 3.09 -7.60
N GLU A 147 -13.78 3.90 -8.37
CA GLU A 147 -12.52 3.50 -8.97
C GLU A 147 -11.46 3.13 -7.91
N LEU A 148 -11.51 3.75 -6.73
CA LEU A 148 -10.58 3.51 -5.62
C LEU A 148 -10.98 2.35 -4.71
N ARG A 149 -12.21 1.85 -4.85
CA ARG A 149 -12.71 0.74 -4.02
C ARG A 149 -12.04 -0.58 -4.36
N GLY A 150 -11.71 -1.34 -3.33
CA GLY A 150 -11.15 -2.68 -3.42
C GLY A 150 -9.73 -2.81 -2.89
N LEU A 151 -9.15 -3.98 -3.12
CA LEU A 151 -7.78 -4.32 -2.79
C LEU A 151 -6.90 -4.00 -3.98
N LEU A 152 -5.97 -3.08 -3.78
CA LEU A 152 -5.10 -2.52 -4.80
C LEU A 152 -3.68 -3.07 -4.67
N TRP A 153 -3.13 -3.54 -5.77
CA TRP A 153 -1.74 -3.99 -5.90
C TRP A 153 -0.88 -2.95 -6.59
N MET A 154 0.26 -2.65 -5.98
CA MET A 154 1.26 -1.72 -6.51
C MET A 154 2.23 -2.44 -7.47
N GLU A 155 1.76 -2.78 -8.68
CA GLU A 155 2.54 -3.46 -9.72
C GLU A 155 3.72 -2.59 -10.18
N PHE A 156 4.93 -3.17 -10.18
CA PHE A 156 6.21 -2.49 -10.46
C PHE A 156 6.69 -1.48 -9.40
N ASN A 157 6.09 -1.51 -8.20
CA ASN A 157 6.61 -0.72 -7.09
C ASN A 157 7.93 -1.32 -6.59
N ILE A 158 8.98 -0.50 -6.54
CA ILE A 158 10.29 -0.93 -6.02
C ILE A 158 10.35 -0.84 -4.49
N ALA A 159 9.42 -0.11 -3.89
CA ALA A 159 9.31 0.04 -2.45
C ALA A 159 8.60 -1.19 -1.87
N PRO A 160 8.83 -1.52 -0.59
CA PRO A 160 8.37 -2.77 -0.01
C PRO A 160 6.84 -2.85 0.14
N GLU A 161 6.10 -1.74 0.00
CA GLU A 161 4.64 -1.74 -0.02
C GLU A 161 4.09 -2.50 -1.24
N THR A 162 3.20 -3.47 -0.97
CA THR A 162 2.66 -4.35 -2.02
C THR A 162 1.16 -4.16 -2.22
N LEU A 163 0.37 -4.28 -1.14
CA LEU A 163 -1.09 -4.17 -1.19
C LEU A 163 -1.57 -3.01 -0.33
N ILE A 164 -2.66 -2.37 -0.74
CA ILE A 164 -3.40 -1.39 0.04
C ILE A 164 -4.88 -1.47 -0.30
N THR A 165 -5.76 -1.13 0.62
CA THR A 165 -7.12 -0.71 0.25
C THR A 165 -7.35 0.73 0.66
N LEU A 166 -8.19 1.42 -0.11
CA LEU A 166 -8.66 2.77 0.16
C LEU A 166 -10.10 2.78 0.70
N ASP A 167 -10.70 1.61 0.93
CA ASP A 167 -12.06 1.44 1.46
C ASP A 167 -12.20 1.95 2.90
N ASP A 168 -11.09 1.97 3.65
CA ASP A 168 -10.99 2.43 5.03
C ASP A 168 -10.40 3.84 5.16
N VAL A 169 -10.19 4.54 4.03
CA VAL A 169 -9.94 5.98 4.05
C VAL A 169 -11.25 6.66 4.42
N GLU A 170 -11.22 7.60 5.37
CA GLU A 170 -12.38 8.40 5.68
C GLU A 170 -12.54 9.53 4.66
N TRP A 171 -13.31 9.30 3.59
CA TRP A 171 -13.57 10.27 2.54
C TRP A 171 -14.75 11.16 2.87
N ARG A 172 -14.54 12.47 2.77
CA ARG A 172 -15.59 13.49 2.89
C ARG A 172 -15.43 14.54 1.78
N ARG A 173 -16.45 15.37 1.57
CA ARG A 173 -16.32 16.56 0.74
C ARG A 173 -15.19 17.44 1.28
N ASN A 174 -14.33 17.94 0.40
CA ASN A 174 -13.20 18.76 0.77
C ASN A 174 -13.66 20.21 1.01
N PRO A 175 -13.60 20.73 2.25
CA PRO A 175 -14.02 22.10 2.54
C PRO A 175 -13.03 23.17 2.09
N ASN A 176 -11.84 22.78 1.60
CA ASN A 176 -10.76 23.71 1.23
C ASN A 176 -10.84 24.22 -0.20
N VAL A 177 -11.80 23.73 -0.97
CA VAL A 177 -11.88 23.92 -2.41
C VAL A 177 -13.31 24.31 -2.80
N GLU A 178 -13.46 25.03 -3.91
CA GLU A 178 -14.77 25.51 -4.38
C GLU A 178 -15.51 24.51 -5.27
N TRP A 179 -14.84 23.44 -5.72
CA TRP A 179 -15.43 22.35 -6.49
C TRP A 179 -15.88 21.18 -5.59
N ASP A 180 -16.59 20.20 -6.14
CA ASP A 180 -17.03 19.00 -5.41
C ASP A 180 -15.88 17.98 -5.23
N GLY A 181 -14.75 18.45 -4.71
CA GLY A 181 -13.58 17.63 -4.42
C GLY A 181 -13.76 16.81 -3.15
N LEU A 182 -13.01 15.71 -3.04
CA LEU A 182 -12.98 14.84 -1.87
C LEU A 182 -11.66 14.98 -1.14
N LEU A 183 -11.72 14.89 0.18
CA LEU A 183 -10.60 14.85 1.11
C LEU A 183 -10.72 13.54 1.91
N GLY A 184 -9.65 12.76 1.89
CA GLY A 184 -9.59 11.47 2.57
C GLY A 184 -8.47 11.43 3.60
N PHE A 185 -8.70 10.79 4.74
CA PHE A 185 -7.64 10.46 5.70
C PHE A 185 -7.63 8.96 5.98
N LYS A 186 -6.46 8.34 5.88
CA LYS A 186 -6.26 6.91 6.12
C LYS A 186 -5.21 6.71 7.20
N GLY A 187 -5.49 5.82 8.14
CA GLY A 187 -4.47 5.34 9.07
C GLY A 187 -3.41 4.48 8.36
N ASN A 188 -2.48 3.94 9.13
CA ASN A 188 -1.39 3.13 8.58
C ASN A 188 -1.79 1.65 8.31
N GLY A 189 -2.99 1.23 8.73
CA GLY A 189 -3.49 -0.14 8.57
C GLY A 189 -4.01 -0.46 7.16
N ASN A 190 -4.52 -1.69 6.99
CA ASN A 190 -5.06 -2.22 5.73
C ASN A 190 -4.11 -2.02 4.55
N ARG A 191 -2.84 -2.36 4.78
CA ARG A 191 -1.80 -2.43 3.76
C ARG A 191 -0.80 -3.52 4.10
N THR A 192 -0.12 -4.01 3.09
CA THR A 192 0.96 -4.98 3.26
C THR A 192 2.30 -4.41 2.82
N THR A 193 3.35 -4.83 3.51
CA THR A 193 4.73 -4.72 3.04
C THR A 193 5.33 -6.11 2.89
N ASP A 194 6.36 -6.24 2.08
CA ASP A 194 7.05 -7.51 1.98
C ASP A 194 7.72 -7.89 3.30
N ALA A 195 7.87 -9.20 3.56
CA ALA A 195 8.38 -9.66 4.85
C ALA A 195 9.91 -9.52 5.02
N SER A 196 10.59 -8.75 4.18
CA SER A 196 12.00 -8.42 4.39
C SER A 196 12.23 -7.54 5.63
N CYS A 197 13.49 -7.33 6.01
CA CYS A 197 13.83 -6.36 7.06
C CYS A 197 13.46 -4.96 6.62
N ALA A 198 13.63 -4.60 5.34
CA ALA A 198 13.22 -3.28 4.86
C ALA A 198 11.70 -3.08 4.99
N GLY A 199 10.89 -4.03 4.54
CA GLY A 199 9.42 -3.96 4.68
C GLY A 199 8.97 -3.98 6.13
N THR A 200 9.56 -4.84 6.97
CA THR A 200 9.29 -4.88 8.41
C THR A 200 9.69 -3.57 9.10
N CYS A 201 10.87 -3.03 8.81
CA CYS A 201 11.32 -1.75 9.35
C CYS A 201 10.42 -0.61 8.92
N LEU A 202 10.04 -0.55 7.63
CA LEU A 202 9.13 0.48 7.13
C LEU A 202 7.79 0.43 7.88
N THR A 203 7.26 -0.78 8.08
CA THR A 203 6.04 -1.03 8.84
C THR A 203 6.19 -0.51 10.28
N LEU A 204 7.29 -0.82 10.96
CA LEU A 204 7.57 -0.32 12.31
C LEU A 204 7.71 1.21 12.37
N PHE A 205 8.47 1.83 11.48
CA PHE A 205 8.65 3.29 11.47
C PHE A 205 7.34 4.02 11.20
N SER A 206 6.59 3.57 10.19
CA SER A 206 5.30 4.18 9.85
C SER A 206 4.26 4.05 10.96
N THR A 207 4.27 2.97 11.75
CA THR A 207 3.39 2.84 12.92
C THR A 207 3.80 3.74 14.08
N ARG A 208 5.10 3.91 14.32
CA ARG A 208 5.62 4.74 15.41
C ARG A 208 5.26 6.22 15.25
N ASP A 209 5.26 6.71 14.02
CA ASP A 209 5.04 8.14 13.74
C ASP A 209 3.55 8.50 13.62
N GLY A 210 2.64 7.57 13.93
CA GLY A 210 1.19 7.82 13.88
C GLY A 210 0.70 8.24 12.49
N GLY A 211 1.40 7.80 11.44
CA GLY A 211 1.25 8.34 10.09
C GLY A 211 -0.17 8.20 9.57
N VAL A 212 -0.87 9.33 9.46
CA VAL A 212 -2.13 9.44 8.73
C VAL A 212 -1.81 9.91 7.31
N MET A 213 -2.27 9.15 6.32
CA MET A 213 -2.17 9.54 4.93
C MET A 213 -3.35 10.42 4.54
N ARG A 214 -3.08 11.55 3.89
CA ARG A 214 -4.07 12.50 3.38
C ARG A 214 -4.20 12.38 1.86
N PHE A 215 -5.43 12.29 1.38
CA PHE A 215 -5.78 12.20 -0.04
C PHE A 215 -6.63 13.40 -0.45
N SER A 216 -6.47 13.92 -1.66
CA SER A 216 -7.32 15.00 -2.16
C SER A 216 -7.55 14.88 -3.67
N THR A 217 -8.79 15.03 -4.13
CA THR A 217 -9.14 14.87 -5.54
C THR A 217 -9.15 16.21 -6.30
N SER A 218 -8.75 16.16 -7.57
CA SER A 218 -8.89 17.26 -8.52
C SER A 218 -10.35 17.45 -8.97
N PRO A 219 -10.70 18.59 -9.60
CA PRO A 219 -12.06 18.85 -10.08
C PRO A 219 -12.62 17.75 -11.00
N SER A 220 -11.81 17.22 -11.91
CA SER A 220 -12.22 16.13 -12.81
C SER A 220 -12.21 14.73 -12.16
N GLY A 221 -11.70 14.60 -10.93
CA GLY A 221 -11.44 13.31 -10.29
C GLY A 221 -10.25 12.54 -10.85
N ARG A 222 -9.62 12.99 -11.94
CA ARG A 222 -8.53 12.27 -12.61
C ARG A 222 -7.23 12.24 -11.83
N TRP A 223 -7.01 13.21 -10.94
CA TRP A 223 -5.83 13.27 -10.10
C TRP A 223 -6.21 13.20 -8.64
N ILE A 224 -5.56 12.30 -7.91
CA ILE A 224 -5.70 12.17 -6.46
C ILE A 224 -4.32 12.41 -5.86
N ALA A 225 -4.16 13.52 -5.16
CA ALA A 225 -2.94 13.81 -4.45
C ALA A 225 -2.76 12.88 -3.24
N ILE A 226 -1.52 12.47 -3.00
CA ILE A 226 -1.12 11.69 -1.82
C ILE A 226 -0.04 12.48 -1.05
N PRO A 227 0.12 12.27 0.27
CA PRO A 227 0.78 13.22 1.18
C PRO A 227 2.32 13.18 1.16
N LEU A 228 2.92 12.69 0.07
CA LEU A 228 4.36 12.49 -0.07
C LEU A 228 4.90 13.36 -1.21
N GLY A 229 5.04 14.66 -0.92
CA GLY A 229 5.43 15.67 -1.91
C GLY A 229 4.44 15.75 -3.07
N ALA A 230 4.90 16.22 -4.23
CA ALA A 230 4.13 16.20 -5.46
C ALA A 230 3.98 14.77 -6.03
N SER A 231 3.19 13.94 -5.35
CA SER A 231 2.84 12.58 -5.75
C SER A 231 1.34 12.43 -5.94
N PHE A 232 0.95 11.64 -6.95
CA PHE A 232 -0.45 11.51 -7.37
C PHE A 232 -0.77 10.06 -7.73
N LEU A 233 -2.03 9.69 -7.54
CA LEU A 233 -2.67 8.63 -8.31
C LEU A 233 -3.41 9.31 -9.47
N TYR A 234 -3.19 8.80 -10.68
CA TYR A 234 -3.88 9.20 -11.89
C TYR A 234 -4.91 8.15 -12.26
N VAL A 235 -6.13 8.58 -12.56
CA VAL A 235 -7.22 7.74 -13.08
C VAL A 235 -7.18 7.81 -14.62
N PRO A 236 -6.73 6.74 -15.31
CA PRO A 236 -6.68 6.68 -16.76
C PRO A 236 -8.01 7.03 -17.42
N GLN A 237 -7.95 7.81 -18.50
CA GLN A 237 -9.12 8.23 -19.27
C GLN A 237 -9.20 7.48 -20.60
N PRO A 238 -10.41 7.40 -21.20
CA PRO A 238 -10.56 6.88 -22.55
C PRO A 238 -9.66 7.63 -23.55
N GLY A 239 -8.78 6.88 -24.22
CA GLY A 239 -7.84 7.42 -25.21
C GLY A 239 -6.42 7.62 -24.70
N ASP A 240 -6.19 7.54 -23.39
CA ASP A 240 -4.83 7.48 -22.86
C ASP A 240 -4.16 6.17 -23.29
N LYS A 241 -2.91 6.28 -23.74
CA LYS A 241 -2.07 5.14 -24.10
C LYS A 241 -0.78 5.20 -23.32
N PHE A 242 -0.61 4.26 -22.41
CA PHE A 242 0.58 4.16 -21.58
C PHE A 242 1.56 3.19 -22.20
N THR A 243 2.83 3.57 -22.25
CA THR A 243 3.92 2.70 -22.69
C THR A 243 4.95 2.52 -21.59
N TYR A 244 5.57 1.34 -21.57
CA TYR A 244 6.72 1.02 -20.75
C TYR A 244 7.74 0.27 -21.61
N GLN A 245 8.96 0.81 -21.71
CA GLN A 245 10.03 0.25 -22.57
C GLN A 245 9.56 0.07 -24.03
N GLY A 246 8.74 1.00 -24.51
CA GLY A 246 8.21 0.98 -25.88
C GLY A 246 7.08 -0.03 -26.13
N LYS A 247 6.61 -0.76 -25.10
CA LYS A 247 5.44 -1.64 -25.19
C LYS A 247 4.25 -0.98 -24.52
N GLU A 248 3.07 -1.13 -25.12
CA GLU A 248 1.82 -0.66 -24.52
C GLU A 248 1.53 -1.42 -23.23
N VAL A 249 1.20 -0.67 -22.19
CA VAL A 249 0.74 -1.21 -20.91
C VAL A 249 -0.77 -1.36 -21.01
N GLU A 250 -1.23 -2.60 -21.02
CA GLU A 250 -2.67 -2.89 -20.98
C GLU A 250 -3.21 -2.43 -19.62
N LEU A 251 -4.12 -1.45 -19.62
CA LEU A 251 -4.84 -0.96 -18.45
C LEU A 251 -6.33 -1.29 -18.58
N GLU A 252 -6.95 -1.65 -17.46
CA GLU A 252 -8.38 -1.90 -17.36
C GLU A 252 -9.09 -0.75 -16.62
N PRO A 253 -10.41 -0.59 -16.80
CA PRO A 253 -11.20 0.30 -15.95
C PRO A 253 -10.98 -0.01 -14.45
N GLY A 254 -10.56 1.01 -13.70
CA GLY A 254 -10.24 0.88 -12.27
C GLY A 254 -8.76 0.68 -11.95
N ASP A 255 -7.91 0.49 -12.96
CA ASP A 255 -6.46 0.64 -12.77
C ASP A 255 -6.10 2.11 -12.58
N LEU A 256 -5.05 2.37 -11.81
CA LEU A 256 -4.52 3.72 -11.58
C LEU A 256 -3.03 3.74 -11.92
N ILE A 257 -2.49 4.93 -12.14
CA ILE A 257 -1.05 5.14 -12.25
C ILE A 257 -0.59 5.99 -11.08
N ARG A 258 0.33 5.47 -10.27
CA ARG A 258 0.97 6.27 -9.24
C ARG A 258 2.17 6.97 -9.87
N VAL A 259 2.28 8.29 -9.67
CA VAL A 259 3.36 9.13 -10.20
C VAL A 259 3.94 10.05 -9.12
N SER A 260 5.22 10.42 -9.23
CA SER A 260 5.83 11.52 -8.47
C SER A 260 6.56 12.50 -9.36
N TYR A 261 6.42 13.77 -9.02
CA TYR A 261 7.07 14.92 -9.63
C TYR A 261 7.75 15.79 -8.56
N PRO A 262 8.83 15.32 -7.90
CA PRO A 262 9.39 15.92 -6.68
C PRO A 262 9.89 17.36 -6.84
N LYS A 263 9.95 17.89 -8.07
CA LYS A 263 10.30 19.28 -8.36
C LYS A 263 9.11 20.21 -8.55
N TRP A 264 7.87 19.72 -8.59
CA TRP A 264 6.69 20.59 -8.78
C TRP A 264 6.66 21.72 -7.77
N GLU A 265 6.87 21.44 -6.48
CA GLU A 265 6.84 22.49 -5.44
C GLU A 265 7.79 23.68 -5.70
N LYS A 266 8.81 23.49 -6.56
CA LYS A 266 9.81 24.49 -6.93
C LYS A 266 9.66 25.02 -8.36
N THR A 267 8.71 24.52 -9.15
CA THR A 267 8.51 24.94 -10.54
C THR A 267 7.19 25.71 -10.68
N THR A 268 7.25 26.89 -11.30
CA THR A 268 6.08 27.69 -11.66
C THR A 268 5.31 27.12 -12.87
N GLU A 269 5.94 26.20 -13.62
CA GLU A 269 5.38 25.53 -14.79
C GLU A 269 5.43 24.00 -14.62
N LEU A 270 4.26 23.37 -14.70
CA LEU A 270 4.12 21.91 -14.66
C LEU A 270 4.86 21.18 -15.78
N THR A 271 5.03 21.84 -16.93
CA THR A 271 5.69 21.29 -18.12
C THR A 271 7.15 20.93 -17.89
N GLN A 272 7.75 21.43 -16.79
CA GLN A 272 9.13 21.17 -16.39
C GLN A 272 9.24 20.07 -15.31
N ALA A 273 8.10 19.52 -14.87
CA ALA A 273 8.06 18.46 -13.87
C ALA A 273 8.67 17.16 -14.43
N VAL A 274 9.84 16.79 -13.92
CA VAL A 274 10.47 15.51 -14.25
C VAL A 274 9.90 14.42 -13.34
N GLN A 275 9.31 13.39 -13.95
CA GLN A 275 8.87 12.19 -13.26
C GLN A 275 10.06 11.54 -12.55
N SER A 276 9.92 11.24 -11.27
CA SER A 276 10.98 10.57 -10.47
C SER A 276 10.59 9.19 -9.99
N TYR A 277 9.33 8.82 -10.15
CA TYR A 277 8.80 7.55 -9.66
C TYR A 277 7.45 7.29 -10.33
N ALA A 278 7.23 6.09 -10.87
CA ALA A 278 5.92 5.70 -11.37
C ALA A 278 5.69 4.19 -11.35
N TYR A 279 4.45 3.77 -11.09
CA TYR A 279 4.06 2.36 -11.14
C TYR A 279 2.55 2.23 -11.36
N VAL A 280 2.10 1.03 -11.71
CA VAL A 280 0.68 0.75 -11.97
C VAL A 280 0.03 0.25 -10.69
N VAL A 281 -1.18 0.73 -10.41
CA VAL A 281 -1.99 0.27 -9.29
C VAL A 281 -3.14 -0.54 -9.86
N ARG A 282 -3.15 -1.85 -9.62
CA ARG A 282 -4.13 -2.80 -10.16
C ARG A 282 -5.16 -3.17 -9.11
N LYS A 283 -6.43 -3.23 -9.49
CA LYS A 283 -7.46 -3.79 -8.61
C LYS A 283 -7.36 -5.31 -8.62
N LEU A 284 -7.06 -5.95 -7.48
CA LEU A 284 -7.02 -7.41 -7.33
C LEU A 284 -8.36 -8.01 -6.95
N ALA A 285 -9.08 -7.31 -6.08
CA ALA A 285 -10.38 -7.77 -5.59
C ALA A 285 -11.26 -6.59 -5.22
N ALA A 286 -12.56 -6.77 -5.31
CA ALA A 286 -13.57 -5.86 -4.80
C ALA A 286 -14.56 -6.63 -3.91
N ARG A 287 -15.33 -5.92 -3.09
CA ARG A 287 -16.42 -6.54 -2.34
C ARG A 287 -17.60 -6.78 -3.29
N ALA A 288 -18.05 -8.03 -3.38
CA ALA A 288 -19.25 -8.41 -4.12
C ALA A 288 -20.52 -8.00 -3.34
N PRO A 289 -21.70 -7.95 -4.00
CA PRO A 289 -22.96 -7.60 -3.34
C PRO A 289 -23.35 -8.49 -2.16
N ASP A 290 -22.91 -9.76 -2.16
CA ASP A 290 -23.13 -10.71 -1.07
C ASP A 290 -22.12 -10.58 0.09
N GLY A 291 -21.19 -9.62 -0.01
CA GLY A 291 -20.14 -9.36 0.96
C GLY A 291 -18.88 -10.22 0.78
N SER A 292 -18.85 -11.13 -0.19
CA SER A 292 -17.66 -11.92 -0.53
C SER A 292 -16.62 -11.09 -1.31
N ALA A 293 -15.41 -11.63 -1.48
CA ALA A 293 -14.40 -11.02 -2.34
C ALA A 293 -14.59 -11.50 -3.79
N ALA A 294 -14.79 -10.56 -4.72
CA ALA A 294 -14.75 -10.81 -6.16
C ALA A 294 -13.37 -10.45 -6.69
N TYR A 295 -12.61 -11.45 -7.15
CA TYR A 295 -11.27 -11.29 -7.69
C TYR A 295 -11.30 -10.88 -9.17
N THR A 296 -10.35 -10.05 -9.58
CA THR A 296 -10.16 -9.64 -10.97
C THR A 296 -9.13 -10.56 -11.66
N LYS A 297 -8.95 -10.41 -12.97
CA LYS A 297 -7.90 -11.13 -13.72
C LYS A 297 -6.48 -10.78 -13.25
N HIS A 298 -6.28 -9.62 -12.62
CA HIS A 298 -4.98 -9.23 -12.08
C HIS A 298 -4.56 -10.10 -10.89
N TYR A 299 -5.53 -10.70 -10.19
CA TYR A 299 -5.25 -11.65 -9.12
C TYR A 299 -4.49 -12.88 -9.62
N ASP A 300 -4.82 -13.40 -10.80
CA ASP A 300 -4.11 -14.56 -11.37
C ASP A 300 -2.64 -14.24 -11.65
N ARG A 301 -2.35 -13.06 -12.22
CA ARG A 301 -0.95 -12.61 -12.43
C ARG A 301 -0.23 -12.39 -11.10
N PHE A 302 -0.89 -11.74 -10.14
CA PHE A 302 -0.33 -11.52 -8.82
C PHE A 302 0.02 -12.85 -8.12
N ARG A 303 -0.85 -13.86 -8.24
CA ARG A 303 -0.62 -15.22 -7.75
C ARG A 303 0.51 -15.91 -8.51
N GLU A 304 0.54 -15.81 -9.84
CA GLU A 304 1.64 -16.35 -10.65
C GLU A 304 2.99 -15.79 -10.20
N TRP A 305 3.09 -14.51 -9.88
CA TRP A 305 4.35 -13.89 -9.43
C TRP A 305 4.72 -14.26 -7.99
N SER A 306 3.75 -14.55 -7.14
CA SER A 306 4.00 -14.98 -5.76
C SER A 306 4.37 -16.47 -5.66
N GLU A 307 3.84 -17.31 -6.56
CA GLU A 307 4.04 -18.76 -6.58
C GLU A 307 5.10 -19.25 -7.59
N GLY A 308 5.12 -18.68 -8.79
CA GLY A 308 5.91 -19.12 -9.95
C GLY A 308 7.39 -18.83 -9.81
N PRO A 309 8.32 -19.59 -10.40
CA PRO A 309 9.76 -19.51 -10.07
C PRO A 309 10.34 -18.10 -10.22
N TRP A 310 11.32 -17.77 -9.37
CA TRP A 310 12.08 -16.53 -9.55
C TRP A 310 12.83 -16.56 -10.87
N PRO A 311 12.85 -15.46 -11.64
CA PRO A 311 13.62 -15.41 -12.88
C PRO A 311 15.10 -15.69 -12.63
N HIS A 312 15.65 -15.10 -11.55
CA HIS A 312 17.01 -15.35 -11.11
C HIS A 312 17.05 -15.77 -9.63
N PRO A 313 17.64 -16.93 -9.30
CA PRO A 313 17.75 -17.36 -7.90
C PRO A 313 18.72 -16.44 -7.12
N PRO A 314 18.42 -16.10 -5.86
CA PRO A 314 19.25 -15.20 -5.07
C PRO A 314 20.52 -15.89 -4.56
N LEU A 315 21.58 -15.12 -4.30
CA LEU A 315 22.77 -15.66 -3.64
C LEU A 315 22.43 -15.99 -2.18
N CYS A 316 22.69 -17.24 -1.79
CA CYS A 316 22.42 -17.78 -0.45
C CYS A 316 20.96 -17.64 0.02
N GLY A 317 19.99 -17.36 -0.85
CA GLY A 317 18.61 -17.13 -0.43
C GLY A 317 18.27 -15.69 -0.03
N PHE A 318 19.22 -14.73 -0.09
CA PHE A 318 19.03 -13.42 0.58
C PHE A 318 19.46 -12.20 -0.23
N PHE A 319 20.23 -12.33 -1.31
CA PHE A 319 20.83 -11.17 -1.98
C PHE A 319 20.79 -11.25 -3.52
N LEU A 320 20.39 -10.16 -4.17
CA LEU A 320 20.45 -9.94 -5.63
C LEU A 320 21.70 -9.13 -6.04
N CYS A 321 22.66 -8.94 -5.14
CA CYS A 321 23.89 -8.17 -5.41
C CYS A 321 24.76 -8.81 -6.50
N HIS A 322 24.64 -10.13 -6.67
CA HIS A 322 25.35 -10.89 -7.71
C HIS A 322 24.73 -10.74 -9.12
N LEU A 323 23.52 -10.21 -9.21
CA LEU A 323 22.82 -10.00 -10.49
C LEU A 323 23.29 -8.73 -11.20
N SER A 324 23.11 -8.67 -12.51
CA SER A 324 23.23 -7.41 -13.26
C SER A 324 22.07 -6.44 -12.93
N GLY A 325 22.19 -5.17 -13.32
CA GLY A 325 21.09 -4.20 -13.16
C GLY A 325 19.84 -4.60 -13.95
N GLU A 326 20.01 -5.23 -15.12
CA GLU A 326 18.91 -5.75 -15.95
C GLU A 326 18.22 -6.95 -15.28
N GLN A 327 18.98 -7.89 -14.75
CA GLN A 327 18.44 -9.05 -14.03
C GLN A 327 17.70 -8.62 -12.76
N ARG A 328 18.23 -7.63 -12.01
CA ARG A 328 17.51 -7.03 -10.88
C ARG A 328 16.20 -6.37 -11.29
N ARG A 329 16.19 -5.66 -12.43
CA ARG A 329 14.97 -5.07 -12.99
C ARG A 329 13.95 -6.14 -13.33
N GLU A 330 14.38 -7.23 -13.98
CA GLU A 330 13.50 -8.34 -14.31
C GLU A 330 12.91 -8.97 -13.04
N ASP A 331 13.73 -9.26 -12.02
CA ASP A 331 13.26 -9.83 -10.76
C ASP A 331 12.24 -8.92 -10.06
N ILE A 332 12.53 -7.62 -9.93
CA ILE A 332 11.62 -6.67 -9.26
C ILE A 332 10.31 -6.48 -10.04
N THR A 333 10.33 -6.66 -11.36
CA THR A 333 9.14 -6.47 -12.20
C THR A 333 8.38 -7.77 -12.48
N ARG A 334 8.88 -8.93 -12.02
CA ARG A 334 8.26 -10.24 -12.31
C ARG A 334 8.17 -11.20 -11.13
N ALA A 335 8.70 -10.82 -9.97
CA ALA A 335 8.67 -11.66 -8.79
C ALA A 335 8.11 -10.91 -7.59
N LEU A 336 7.31 -11.64 -6.82
CA LEU A 336 6.67 -11.13 -5.61
C LEU A 336 6.98 -12.03 -4.42
N ASN A 337 7.22 -11.42 -3.27
CA ASN A 337 7.35 -12.13 -2.00
C ASN A 337 5.99 -12.71 -1.60
N ARG A 338 5.93 -14.05 -1.45
CA ARG A 338 4.72 -14.78 -1.09
C ARG A 338 4.22 -14.43 0.29
N TYR A 339 5.12 -14.32 1.27
CA TYR A 339 4.76 -13.85 2.60
C TYR A 339 4.93 -12.35 2.70
N GLN A 340 3.92 -11.70 3.27
CA GLN A 340 3.86 -10.27 3.47
C GLN A 340 3.51 -9.95 4.93
N VAL A 341 3.97 -8.82 5.43
CA VAL A 341 3.53 -8.27 6.71
C VAL A 341 2.30 -7.41 6.46
N LEU A 342 1.16 -7.86 6.97
CA LEU A 342 -0.09 -7.14 7.00
C LEU A 342 -0.23 -6.39 8.31
N MET A 343 -0.55 -5.10 8.21
CA MET A 343 -1.06 -4.33 9.34
C MET A 343 -2.57 -4.27 9.26
N PHE A 344 -3.26 -4.90 10.21
CA PHE A 344 -4.69 -4.64 10.35
C PHE A 344 -4.90 -3.27 11.00
N PRO A 345 -6.01 -2.58 10.68
CA PRO A 345 -6.43 -1.44 11.48
C PRO A 345 -6.65 -1.93 12.93
N PRO A 346 -6.44 -1.07 13.93
CA PRO A 346 -6.86 -1.39 15.30
C PRO A 346 -8.35 -1.77 15.29
N ALA A 347 -8.74 -2.74 16.12
CA ALA A 347 -10.13 -3.17 16.21
C ALA A 347 -11.03 -1.95 16.50
N PRO A 348 -12.24 -1.87 15.88
CA PRO A 348 -13.20 -0.82 16.18
C PRO A 348 -13.46 -0.78 17.69
N ARG A 349 -13.65 0.41 18.26
CA ARG A 349 -13.89 0.59 19.69
C ARG A 349 -14.98 -0.36 20.18
N ALA A 350 -14.71 -1.12 21.24
CA ALA A 350 -15.76 -1.75 22.04
C ALA A 350 -16.67 -0.62 22.59
N GLY A 351 -17.83 -0.43 21.97
CA GLY A 351 -18.75 0.68 22.27
C GLY A 351 -19.24 1.47 21.05
N ALA A 352 -18.68 1.24 19.86
CA ALA A 352 -19.33 1.67 18.62
C ALA A 352 -20.50 0.70 18.33
N THR A 353 -21.65 0.95 18.97
CA THR A 353 -22.91 0.37 18.50
C THR A 353 -23.15 0.89 17.09
N MET A 354 -23.01 0.00 16.10
CA MET A 354 -23.69 0.16 14.81
C MET A 354 -25.18 0.32 15.11
N HIS A 355 -25.66 1.55 15.14
CA HIS A 355 -27.08 1.83 15.03
C HIS A 355 -27.46 1.52 13.58
N ARG A 356 -28.12 0.38 13.41
CA ARG A 356 -28.79 -0.04 12.18
C ARG A 356 -29.99 0.83 11.88
#